data_AF-A0A9D8SHG5-F1
#
_entry.id   AF-A0A9D8SHG5-F1
#
_cell.length_a   1.000
_cell.length_b   1.000
_cell.length_c   1.000
_cell.angle_alpha   90.00
_cell.angle_beta   90.00
_cell.angle_gamma   90.00
#
_symmetry.space_group_name_H-M   'P 1'
#
loop_
_entity.id
_entity.type
_entity.pdbx_description
1 polymer ?
#
loop_
_entity_poly.entity_id
_entity_poly.type
_entity_poly.pdbx_seq_one_letter_code
_entity_poly.pdbx_strand_id
1 'polypeptide(L)'
;ETVKGSSGSQGTLTGYIGYLHSFLLGSTILETVRLNMLTEEDLRELRPEMPLGRPFWEEMPTDENGVTAKRYSSGYMGILFPMDKFFCLEDDALLMTQGISNELYPSHKNGQWDPGITLYLDKKDMKARWCSMERTPWRQLTGLLQFINTKDTMPAFVVRGTDKFRHDPKIQEFGLWAGGVAVSTNSGEQYVSGKNDYVNSEFLIPMEWFRTDSWKAFGILMDEIERYASILWKSVTAFYSKQMVAEPGQRESAVRLFWERMEPQAQSVIELSEETDPEVVENAKKSWQKLAVSCYREFCPCVTPRQMQAYVQCMPNFSEKKETKEKKKKEGKK
;
A
#
# COMPACT_ATOMS: atom_id res chain seq x y z
N GLU A 1 -39.76 8.12 22.21
CA GLU A 1 -39.04 8.30 20.94
C GLU A 1 -37.63 7.78 21.12
N THR A 2 -37.26 6.72 20.41
CA THR A 2 -35.87 6.24 20.40
C THR A 2 -35.04 7.27 19.65
N VAL A 3 -34.28 8.07 20.40
CA VAL A 3 -33.23 8.94 19.85
C VAL A 3 -32.32 8.03 19.02
N LYS A 4 -32.29 8.26 17.71
CA LYS A 4 -31.35 7.58 16.83
C LYS A 4 -29.96 7.97 17.33
N GLY A 5 -29.24 7.02 17.93
CA GLY A 5 -27.89 7.26 18.43
C GLY A 5 -27.02 7.86 17.34
N SER A 6 -26.18 8.83 17.69
CA SER A 6 -25.16 9.33 16.77
C SER A 6 -24.32 8.15 16.28
N SER A 7 -24.10 8.05 14.97
CA SER A 7 -23.24 7.03 14.39
C SER A 7 -21.84 7.10 15.01
N GLY A 8 -21.23 5.94 15.24
CA GLY A 8 -19.89 5.85 15.83
C GLY A 8 -18.85 6.52 14.93
N SER A 9 -17.86 7.17 15.54
CA SER A 9 -16.77 7.82 14.81
C SER A 9 -15.77 6.79 14.25
N GLN A 10 -15.05 7.19 13.21
CA GLN A 10 -14.01 6.37 12.57
C GLN A 10 -12.84 6.10 13.53
N GLY A 11 -12.15 4.98 13.39
CA GLY A 11 -10.91 4.73 14.11
C GLY A 11 -9.78 5.64 13.61
N THR A 12 -9.01 6.23 14.52
CA THR A 12 -7.95 7.21 14.23
C THR A 12 -6.82 6.57 13.43
N LEU A 13 -6.35 5.38 13.85
CA LEU A 13 -5.33 4.60 13.12
C LEU A 13 -5.91 3.72 12.02
N THR A 14 -7.23 3.50 12.00
CA THR A 14 -7.89 2.80 10.90
C THR A 14 -8.09 3.74 9.71
N GLY A 15 -8.37 5.02 9.96
CA GLY A 15 -8.72 5.99 8.93
C GLY A 15 -10.02 5.62 8.18
N TYR A 16 -10.31 6.30 7.08
CA TYR A 16 -11.61 6.18 6.40
C TYR A 16 -11.92 4.79 5.81
N ILE A 17 -10.92 4.11 5.26
CA ILE A 17 -11.09 2.77 4.63
C ILE A 17 -9.98 1.78 5.02
N GLY A 18 -9.15 2.10 6.02
CA GLY A 18 -8.02 1.28 6.43
C GLY A 18 -6.68 1.83 5.96
N TYR A 19 -5.88 2.43 6.84
CA TYR A 19 -4.51 2.84 6.50
C TYR A 19 -3.59 1.62 6.29
N LEU A 20 -2.63 1.77 5.37
CA LEU A 20 -1.50 0.85 5.25
C LEU A 20 -0.35 1.37 6.12
N HIS A 21 0.04 0.56 7.10
CA HIS A 21 1.17 0.82 7.98
C HIS A 21 2.40 0.08 7.49
N SER A 22 3.59 0.61 7.80
CA SER A 22 4.85 -0.03 7.44
C SER A 22 5.90 0.14 8.54
N PHE A 23 6.58 -0.96 8.84
CA PHE A 23 7.59 -1.05 9.89
C PHE A 23 8.78 -1.85 9.38
N LEU A 24 9.96 -1.52 9.88
CA LEU A 24 11.17 -2.29 9.61
C LEU A 24 11.23 -3.52 10.49
N LEU A 25 11.75 -4.62 9.98
CA LEU A 25 12.00 -5.85 10.72
C LEU A 25 13.51 -6.08 10.82
N GLY A 26 13.97 -6.31 12.04
CA GLY A 26 15.32 -6.77 12.33
C GLY A 26 15.38 -8.30 12.47
N SER A 27 16.58 -8.82 12.68
CA SER A 27 16.84 -10.24 12.99
C SER A 27 16.31 -10.66 14.36
N THR A 28 16.06 -9.69 15.24
CA THR A 28 15.49 -9.90 16.58
C THR A 28 14.40 -8.88 16.87
N ILE A 29 13.50 -9.19 17.81
CA ILE A 29 12.45 -8.25 18.25
C ILE A 29 13.07 -6.95 18.78
N LEU A 30 14.18 -7.04 19.53
CA LEU A 30 14.86 -5.86 20.06
C LEU A 30 15.38 -4.95 18.94
N GLU A 31 15.92 -5.55 17.88
CA GLU A 31 16.35 -4.84 16.69
C GLU A 31 15.15 -4.19 15.98
N THR A 32 14.07 -4.94 15.76
CA THR A 32 12.82 -4.42 15.20
C THR A 32 12.30 -3.20 15.98
N VAL A 33 12.26 -3.28 17.31
CA VAL A 33 11.86 -2.14 18.16
C VAL A 33 12.82 -0.96 17.94
N ARG A 34 14.13 -1.19 17.99
CA ARG A 34 15.13 -0.13 17.81
C ARG A 34 15.04 0.55 16.44
N LEU A 35 14.80 -0.21 15.38
CA LEU A 35 14.66 0.32 14.03
C LEU A 35 13.45 1.26 13.92
N ASN A 36 12.34 0.96 14.59
CA ASN A 36 11.10 1.74 14.53
C ASN A 36 10.93 2.80 15.64
N MET A 37 11.97 3.08 16.44
CA MET A 37 11.95 4.20 17.39
C MET A 37 12.44 5.50 16.75
N LEU A 38 11.69 6.60 16.87
CA LEU A 38 12.18 7.93 16.48
C LEU A 38 12.98 8.57 17.62
N THR A 39 14.06 9.27 17.28
CA THR A 39 14.78 10.11 18.25
C THR A 39 14.02 11.41 18.54
N GLU A 40 14.39 12.12 19.60
CA GLU A 40 13.83 13.46 19.82
C GLU A 40 14.18 14.42 18.67
N GLU A 41 15.37 14.27 18.08
CA GLU A 41 15.78 15.03 16.89
C GLU A 41 14.88 14.70 15.69
N ASP A 42 14.59 13.43 15.43
CA ASP A 42 13.67 13.01 14.36
C ASP A 42 12.29 13.64 14.56
N LEU A 43 11.78 13.64 15.80
CA LEU A 43 10.50 14.23 16.14
C LEU A 43 10.51 15.75 15.96
N ARG A 44 11.57 16.46 16.39
CA ARG A 44 11.70 17.91 16.19
C ARG A 44 11.77 18.27 14.71
N GLU A 45 12.42 17.45 13.88
CA GLU A 45 12.48 17.66 12.42
C GLU A 45 11.13 17.40 11.74
N LEU A 46 10.45 16.31 12.13
CA LEU A 46 9.15 15.94 11.55
C LEU A 46 8.05 16.88 12.04
N ARG A 47 8.08 17.25 13.32
CA ARG A 47 7.02 17.97 14.05
C ARG A 47 7.60 18.90 15.13
N PRO A 48 8.13 20.07 14.73
CA PRO A 48 8.79 20.99 15.67
C PRO A 48 7.92 21.39 16.87
N GLU A 49 6.62 21.55 16.66
CA GLU A 49 5.66 22.05 17.66
C GLU A 49 4.99 20.92 18.48
N MET A 50 5.31 19.65 18.21
CA MET A 50 4.63 18.53 18.84
C MET A 50 5.37 18.10 20.12
N PRO A 51 4.72 18.15 21.30
CA PRO A 51 5.33 17.63 22.51
C PRO A 51 5.40 16.10 22.44
N LEU A 52 6.43 15.51 23.06
CA LEU A 52 6.52 14.04 23.20
C LEU A 52 5.29 13.49 23.93
N GLY A 53 4.85 14.18 24.99
CA GLY A 53 3.75 13.75 25.84
C GLY A 53 4.13 12.61 26.78
N ARG A 54 3.12 12.00 27.40
CA ARG A 54 3.26 10.82 28.26
C ARG A 54 2.25 9.76 27.82
N PRO A 55 2.54 8.47 28.02
CA PRO A 55 1.56 7.42 27.80
C PRO A 55 0.30 7.62 28.65
N PHE A 56 -0.85 7.21 28.13
CA PHE A 56 -2.14 7.43 28.80
C PHE A 56 -2.24 6.77 30.18
N TRP A 57 -1.52 5.66 30.42
CA TRP A 57 -1.55 4.98 31.71
C TRP A 57 -0.80 5.74 32.82
N GLU A 58 0.04 6.72 32.48
CA GLU A 58 0.67 7.61 33.46
C GLU A 58 -0.24 8.77 33.86
N GLU A 59 -1.12 9.20 32.95
CA GLU A 59 -2.11 10.26 33.19
C GLU A 59 -3.35 10.00 32.33
N MET A 60 -4.28 9.21 32.87
CA MET A 60 -5.45 8.75 32.13
C MET A 60 -6.41 9.92 31.83
N PRO A 61 -6.80 10.15 30.56
CA PRO A 61 -7.91 11.03 30.23
C PRO A 61 -9.21 10.50 30.84
N THR A 62 -9.92 11.36 31.59
CA THR A 62 -11.19 11.01 32.25
C THR A 62 -12.42 11.59 31.55
N ASP A 63 -12.19 12.37 30.49
CA ASP A 63 -13.22 13.06 29.71
C ASP A 63 -12.86 13.02 28.22
N GLU A 64 -13.87 13.23 27.36
CA GLU A 64 -13.68 13.19 25.90
C GLU A 64 -12.99 14.46 25.36
N ASN A 65 -13.07 15.58 26.08
CA ASN A 65 -12.76 16.93 25.57
C ASN A 65 -12.11 17.90 26.58
N GLY A 66 -11.77 17.44 27.77
CA GLY A 66 -11.16 18.23 28.82
C GLY A 66 -9.66 18.40 28.62
N VAL A 67 -9.02 18.94 29.66
CA VAL A 67 -7.64 19.44 29.57
C VAL A 67 -6.65 18.29 29.34
N THR A 68 -6.81 17.18 30.04
CA THR A 68 -5.95 15.99 29.89
C THR A 68 -6.11 15.37 28.50
N ALA A 69 -7.35 15.22 28.01
CA ALA A 69 -7.63 14.71 26.67
C ALA A 69 -6.98 15.54 25.57
N LYS A 70 -7.15 16.87 25.61
CA LYS A 70 -6.54 17.81 24.65
C LYS A 70 -5.02 17.79 24.69
N ARG A 71 -4.42 17.73 25.88
CA ARG A 71 -2.97 17.64 26.04
C ARG A 71 -2.43 16.30 25.53
N TYR A 72 -3.15 15.20 25.77
CA TYR A 72 -2.77 13.88 25.32
C TYR A 72 -2.83 13.78 23.79
N SER A 73 -3.97 14.13 23.19
CA SER A 73 -4.20 13.97 21.74
C SER A 73 -3.32 14.85 20.86
N SER A 74 -2.78 15.95 21.42
CA SER A 74 -1.86 16.86 20.71
C SER A 74 -0.39 16.42 20.77
N GLY A 75 -0.04 15.45 21.62
CA GLY A 75 1.32 14.93 21.77
C GLY A 75 1.60 13.70 20.91
N TYR A 76 2.88 13.40 20.74
CA TYR A 76 3.34 12.22 20.00
C TYR A 76 2.78 10.91 20.57
N MET A 77 2.75 10.77 21.90
CA MET A 77 2.16 9.59 22.56
C MET A 77 0.66 9.42 22.26
N GLY A 78 -0.09 10.51 22.11
CA GLY A 78 -1.51 10.44 21.73
C GLY A 78 -1.72 10.05 20.28
N ILE A 79 -0.77 10.34 19.41
CA ILE A 79 -0.80 9.94 18.00
C ILE A 79 -0.48 8.45 17.86
N LEU A 80 0.51 7.94 18.61
CA LEU A 80 0.88 6.52 18.57
C LEU A 80 -0.19 5.61 19.18
N PHE A 81 -0.86 6.09 20.25
CA PHE A 81 -1.83 5.30 21.01
C PHE A 81 -3.14 6.08 21.19
N PRO A 82 -3.87 6.39 20.11
CA PRO A 82 -5.09 7.16 20.26
C PRO A 82 -6.12 6.39 21.10
N MET A 83 -6.71 7.11 22.04
CA MET A 83 -7.79 6.65 22.92
C MET A 83 -9.14 7.15 22.40
N ASP A 84 -9.43 6.89 21.13
CA ASP A 84 -10.68 7.31 20.48
C ASP A 84 -11.88 6.39 20.79
N LYS A 85 -11.63 5.29 21.51
CA LYS A 85 -12.62 4.38 22.08
C LYS A 85 -12.18 4.01 23.49
N PHE A 86 -13.13 3.99 24.42
CA PHE A 86 -12.90 3.45 25.75
C PHE A 86 -13.54 2.07 25.86
N PHE A 87 -12.76 1.15 26.42
CA PHE A 87 -13.19 -0.22 26.68
C PHE A 87 -13.14 -0.47 28.18
N CYS A 88 -14.25 -0.94 28.74
CA CYS A 88 -14.30 -1.49 30.09
C CYS A 88 -14.52 -2.99 29.99
N LEU A 89 -13.57 -3.75 30.54
CA LEU A 89 -13.67 -5.19 30.69
C LEU A 89 -14.30 -5.47 32.06
N GLU A 90 -15.50 -6.03 32.05
CA GLU A 90 -16.15 -6.64 33.21
C GLU A 90 -16.15 -8.16 33.03
N ASP A 91 -16.35 -8.93 34.11
CA ASP A 91 -16.12 -10.38 34.17
C ASP A 91 -16.49 -11.15 32.88
N ASP A 92 -17.71 -10.95 32.38
CA ASP A 92 -18.23 -11.58 31.14
C ASP A 92 -18.68 -10.54 30.09
N ALA A 93 -18.35 -9.26 30.25
CA ALA A 93 -18.85 -8.19 29.38
C ALA A 93 -17.75 -7.22 28.91
N LEU A 94 -17.88 -6.80 27.65
CA LEU A 94 -17.12 -5.70 27.08
C LEU A 94 -18.04 -4.51 26.87
N LEU A 95 -17.84 -3.46 27.66
CA LEU A 95 -18.51 -2.18 27.44
C LEU A 95 -17.60 -1.31 26.57
N MET A 96 -18.11 -0.87 25.42
CA MET A 96 -17.40 0.01 24.50
C MET A 96 -18.16 1.33 24.36
N THR A 97 -17.45 2.45 24.51
CA THR A 97 -17.98 3.80 24.26
C THR A 97 -16.99 4.62 23.43
N GLN A 98 -17.44 5.78 22.95
CA GLN A 98 -16.53 6.77 22.37
C GLN A 98 -15.51 7.23 23.41
N GLY A 99 -14.27 7.41 22.97
CA GLY A 99 -13.19 7.92 23.80
C GLY A 99 -12.99 9.43 23.60
N ILE A 100 -11.73 9.86 23.61
CA ILE A 100 -11.37 11.23 23.24
C ILE A 100 -11.96 11.56 21.86
N SER A 101 -12.58 12.74 21.75
CA SER A 101 -13.24 13.19 20.52
C SER A 101 -12.29 13.10 19.33
N ASN A 102 -12.76 12.49 18.24
CA ASN A 102 -12.01 12.43 16.98
C ASN A 102 -11.63 13.81 16.43
N GLU A 103 -12.33 14.88 16.81
CA GLU A 103 -11.97 16.25 16.41
C GLU A 103 -10.67 16.73 17.07
N LEU A 104 -10.33 16.16 18.24
CA LEU A 104 -9.07 16.42 18.94
C LEU A 104 -7.92 15.58 18.40
N TYR A 105 -8.23 14.47 17.73
CA TYR A 105 -7.24 13.72 16.99
C TYR A 105 -7.05 14.35 15.62
N PRO A 106 -5.80 14.64 15.26
CA PRO A 106 -5.52 15.18 13.96
C PRO A 106 -5.72 14.14 12.85
N SER A 107 -5.96 14.65 11.66
CA SER A 107 -5.82 13.85 10.44
C SER A 107 -4.55 14.23 9.69
N HIS A 108 -4.12 13.37 8.76
CA HIS A 108 -3.05 13.67 7.80
C HIS A 108 -3.25 15.01 7.06
N LYS A 109 -4.48 15.54 6.98
CA LYS A 109 -4.78 16.87 6.41
C LYS A 109 -4.33 18.04 7.29
N ASN A 110 -4.28 17.83 8.61
CA ASN A 110 -3.92 18.84 9.60
C ASN A 110 -2.46 18.72 10.05
N GLY A 111 -1.67 17.88 9.38
CA GLY A 111 -0.24 17.82 9.61
C GLY A 111 0.18 17.01 10.84
N GLN A 112 -0.69 16.18 11.42
CA GLN A 112 -0.31 15.23 12.46
C GLN A 112 -0.90 13.85 12.12
N TRP A 113 -0.06 12.83 12.12
CA TRP A 113 -0.37 11.47 11.65
C TRP A 113 0.61 10.48 12.27
N ASP A 114 0.21 9.22 12.36
CA ASP A 114 1.05 8.14 12.85
C ASP A 114 2.29 7.93 11.94
N PRO A 115 3.51 7.80 12.49
CA PRO A 115 4.73 7.64 11.70
C PRO A 115 4.80 6.36 10.86
N GLY A 116 4.00 5.35 11.16
CA GLY A 116 3.90 4.11 10.40
C GLY A 116 3.01 4.24 9.16
N ILE A 117 2.17 5.28 9.06
CA ILE A 117 1.28 5.48 7.91
C ILE A 117 2.08 6.00 6.70
N THR A 118 1.86 5.38 5.54
CA THR A 118 2.41 5.89 4.29
C THR A 118 1.57 7.03 3.75
N LEU A 119 2.17 8.22 3.65
CA LEU A 119 1.58 9.37 2.98
C LEU A 119 2.24 9.60 1.62
N TYR A 120 1.54 10.29 0.71
CA TYR A 120 2.05 10.73 -0.59
C TYR A 120 1.39 12.04 -1.01
N LEU A 121 2.13 12.88 -1.73
CA LEU A 121 1.58 14.09 -2.36
C LEU A 121 0.86 13.73 -3.66
N ASP A 122 -0.42 14.04 -3.74
CA ASP A 122 -1.17 14.05 -4.99
C ASP A 122 -1.48 15.51 -5.36
N LYS A 123 -0.73 16.04 -6.33
CA LYS A 123 -0.70 17.46 -6.70
C LYS A 123 -0.26 18.35 -5.54
N LYS A 124 -1.21 18.78 -4.70
CA LYS A 124 -0.99 19.64 -3.52
C LYS A 124 -1.63 19.06 -2.25
N ASP A 125 -2.36 17.95 -2.38
CA ASP A 125 -3.06 17.35 -1.26
C ASP A 125 -2.24 16.18 -0.73
N MET A 126 -2.00 16.20 0.58
CA MET A 126 -1.45 15.06 1.28
C MET A 126 -2.50 13.94 1.33
N LYS A 127 -2.18 12.77 0.81
CA LYS A 127 -3.05 11.59 0.84
C LYS A 127 -2.36 10.44 1.56
N ALA A 128 -3.16 9.60 2.20
CA ALA A 128 -2.68 8.36 2.78
C ALA A 128 -2.85 7.20 1.80
N ARG A 129 -1.92 6.24 1.86
CA ARG A 129 -2.10 4.94 1.23
C ARG A 129 -3.06 4.10 2.06
N TRP A 130 -4.04 3.53 1.37
CA TRP A 130 -5.04 2.66 1.95
C TRP A 130 -4.63 1.21 1.78
N CYS A 131 -5.03 0.40 2.75
CA CYS A 131 -5.05 -1.05 2.63
C CYS A 131 -5.91 -1.42 1.41
N SER A 132 -5.37 -2.27 0.53
CA SER A 132 -6.04 -2.67 -0.71
C SER A 132 -5.91 -4.17 -0.92
N MET A 133 -7.02 -4.88 -0.92
CA MET A 133 -7.07 -6.31 -1.24
C MET A 133 -6.83 -6.58 -2.73
N GLU A 134 -7.07 -5.58 -3.59
CA GLU A 134 -6.82 -5.70 -5.02
C GLU A 134 -5.34 -5.52 -5.40
N ARG A 135 -4.53 -4.99 -4.47
CA ARG A 135 -3.09 -4.72 -4.65
C ARG A 135 -2.31 -5.20 -3.44
N THR A 136 -1.76 -6.41 -3.56
CA THR A 136 -0.87 -6.99 -2.55
C THR A 136 0.34 -6.07 -2.29
N PRO A 137 0.88 -6.04 -1.05
CA PRO A 137 1.88 -5.05 -0.66
C PRO A 137 3.16 -5.03 -1.48
N TRP A 138 3.59 -6.14 -2.07
CA TRP A 138 4.78 -6.14 -2.95
C TRP A 138 4.57 -5.25 -4.17
N ARG A 139 3.33 -5.17 -4.67
CA ARG A 139 2.92 -4.25 -5.74
C ARG A 139 2.86 -2.80 -5.28
N GLN A 140 2.83 -2.58 -3.97
CA GLN A 140 2.88 -1.27 -3.35
C GLN A 140 4.29 -0.88 -2.93
N LEU A 141 5.31 -1.76 -3.03
CA LEU A 141 6.70 -1.46 -2.66
C LEU A 141 7.22 -0.22 -3.37
N THR A 142 6.94 -0.06 -4.67
CA THR A 142 7.27 1.16 -5.45
C THR A 142 6.75 2.44 -4.80
N GLY A 143 5.59 2.36 -4.16
CA GLY A 143 5.03 3.41 -3.32
C GLY A 143 5.72 3.50 -1.96
N LEU A 144 5.83 2.39 -1.21
CA LEU A 144 6.35 2.36 0.17
C LEU A 144 7.83 2.76 0.30
N LEU A 145 8.62 2.49 -0.74
CA LEU A 145 10.06 2.72 -0.78
C LEU A 145 10.42 3.86 -1.76
N GLN A 146 9.44 4.69 -2.14
CA GLN A 146 9.65 5.84 -3.02
C GLN A 146 10.71 6.80 -2.46
N PHE A 147 10.91 6.83 -1.13
CA PHE A 147 11.92 7.67 -0.49
C PHE A 147 13.36 7.42 -0.94
N ILE A 148 13.65 6.24 -1.49
CA ILE A 148 14.96 5.91 -2.05
C ILE A 148 15.36 6.92 -3.14
N ASN A 149 14.39 7.38 -3.96
CA ASN A 149 14.64 8.32 -5.05
C ASN A 149 14.20 9.76 -4.74
N THR A 150 13.23 9.97 -3.85
CA THR A 150 12.64 11.29 -3.59
C THR A 150 12.49 11.54 -2.11
N LYS A 151 12.88 12.69 -1.58
CA LYS A 151 12.70 13.00 -0.15
C LYS A 151 11.23 13.20 0.27
N ASP A 152 10.31 13.25 -0.69
CA ASP A 152 8.93 13.64 -0.42
C ASP A 152 8.04 12.44 -0.08
N THR A 153 7.43 12.54 1.11
CA THR A 153 6.31 11.75 1.63
C THR A 153 6.51 10.25 1.72
N MET A 154 6.61 9.68 2.93
CA MET A 154 6.76 8.25 3.23
C MET A 154 6.52 7.95 4.71
N PRO A 155 6.36 6.68 5.14
CA PRO A 155 6.23 6.34 6.55
C PRO A 155 7.55 6.68 7.28
N ALA A 156 7.46 7.60 8.23
CA ALA A 156 8.61 8.14 8.95
C ALA A 156 9.40 7.05 9.70
N PHE A 157 8.74 5.98 10.17
CA PHE A 157 9.45 4.85 10.77
C PHE A 157 10.40 4.14 9.79
N VAL A 158 9.97 3.92 8.55
CA VAL A 158 10.81 3.26 7.53
C VAL A 158 11.95 4.18 7.11
N VAL A 159 11.67 5.46 6.87
CA VAL A 159 12.70 6.43 6.46
C VAL A 159 13.76 6.61 7.55
N ARG A 160 13.34 6.97 8.78
CA ARG A 160 14.28 7.24 9.87
C ARG A 160 14.95 5.97 10.37
N GLY A 161 14.25 4.85 10.32
CA GLY A 161 14.84 3.57 10.69
C GLY A 161 15.92 3.11 9.70
N THR A 162 15.71 3.27 8.40
CA THR A 162 16.73 2.93 7.38
C THR A 162 17.96 3.82 7.48
N ASP A 163 17.80 5.10 7.80
CA ASP A 163 18.92 6.03 8.02
C ASP A 163 19.92 5.55 9.10
N LYS A 164 19.45 4.78 10.09
CA LYS A 164 20.29 4.24 11.17
C LYS A 164 21.29 3.20 10.72
N PHE A 165 21.03 2.51 9.61
CA PHE A 165 21.82 1.34 9.21
C PHE A 165 22.23 1.33 7.74
N ARG A 166 21.67 2.20 6.89
CA ARG A 166 21.93 2.17 5.43
C ARG A 166 23.40 2.30 5.03
N HIS A 167 24.20 2.90 5.91
CA HIS A 167 25.63 3.11 5.74
C HIS A 167 26.50 1.98 6.33
N ASP A 168 25.91 1.02 7.04
CA ASP A 168 26.64 -0.13 7.58
C ASP A 168 26.91 -1.16 6.46
N PRO A 169 28.18 -1.41 6.08
CA PRO A 169 28.51 -2.37 5.03
C PRO A 169 28.26 -3.82 5.44
N LYS A 170 28.01 -4.12 6.72
CA LYS A 170 27.70 -5.49 7.18
C LYS A 170 26.25 -5.87 6.91
N ILE A 171 25.37 -4.89 6.75
CA ILE A 171 23.96 -5.11 6.47
C ILE A 171 23.80 -5.17 4.96
N GLN A 172 23.36 -6.35 4.48
CA GLN A 172 23.14 -6.64 3.08
C GLN A 172 21.66 -6.57 2.69
N GLU A 173 20.77 -6.71 3.68
CA GLU A 173 19.33 -6.72 3.50
C GLU A 173 18.65 -6.31 4.82
N PHE A 174 17.39 -5.91 4.74
CA PHE A 174 16.56 -5.64 5.90
C PHE A 174 15.12 -6.09 5.63
N GLY A 175 14.39 -6.42 6.69
CA GLY A 175 12.99 -6.77 6.55
C GLY A 175 12.09 -5.53 6.53
N LEU A 176 11.03 -5.57 5.73
CA LEU A 176 9.95 -4.60 5.72
C LEU A 176 8.63 -5.34 5.93
N TRP A 177 7.91 -4.96 6.99
CA TRP A 177 6.54 -5.35 7.19
C TRP A 177 5.61 -4.26 6.67
N ALA A 178 4.54 -4.66 5.97
CA ALA A 178 3.46 -3.77 5.60
C ALA A 178 2.10 -4.43 5.85
N GLY A 179 1.21 -3.71 6.54
CA GLY A 179 -0.09 -4.27 6.89
C GLY A 179 -1.14 -3.26 7.32
N GLY A 180 -2.39 -3.72 7.37
CA GLY A 180 -3.55 -2.92 7.72
C GLY A 180 -4.86 -3.66 7.47
N VAL A 181 -5.96 -3.14 8.00
CA VAL A 181 -7.30 -3.76 7.82
C VAL A 181 -8.12 -2.86 6.93
N ALA A 182 -8.64 -3.40 5.82
CA ALA A 182 -9.57 -2.67 4.97
C ALA A 182 -10.95 -2.64 5.64
N VAL A 183 -11.60 -1.48 5.67
CA VAL A 183 -12.96 -1.32 6.21
C VAL A 183 -13.86 -0.62 5.22
N SER A 184 -15.16 -0.87 5.34
CA SER A 184 -16.19 -0.16 4.60
C SER A 184 -16.77 0.94 5.50
N THR A 185 -17.07 2.10 4.90
CA THR A 185 -17.68 3.22 5.62
C THR A 185 -18.99 3.61 4.95
N ASN A 186 -20.06 3.68 5.74
CA ASN A 186 -21.36 4.17 5.27
C ASN A 186 -21.98 5.08 6.34
N SER A 187 -22.41 6.27 5.95
CA SER A 187 -23.05 7.25 6.86
C SER A 187 -22.26 7.51 8.17
N GLY A 188 -20.93 7.47 8.09
CA GLY A 188 -20.02 7.70 9.22
C GLY A 188 -19.62 6.44 9.99
N GLU A 189 -20.38 5.35 9.88
CA GLU A 189 -20.08 4.09 10.56
C GLU A 189 -19.06 3.27 9.76
N GLN A 190 -18.12 2.65 10.48
CA GLN A 190 -17.15 1.73 9.91
C GLN A 190 -17.48 0.30 10.28
N TYR A 191 -17.39 -0.59 9.30
CA TYR A 191 -17.64 -2.01 9.50
C TYR A 191 -16.78 -2.85 8.56
N VAL A 192 -16.52 -4.08 8.98
CA VAL A 192 -15.91 -5.11 8.16
C VAL A 192 -17.05 -5.87 7.48
N SER A 193 -17.13 -5.78 6.16
CA SER A 193 -18.07 -6.55 5.34
C SER A 193 -17.40 -7.78 4.71
N GLY A 194 -18.14 -8.65 4.04
CA GLY A 194 -17.56 -9.77 3.29
C GLY A 194 -16.68 -9.38 2.09
N LYS A 195 -16.57 -8.08 1.80
CA LYS A 195 -15.63 -7.52 0.81
C LYS A 195 -14.40 -6.89 1.47
N ASN A 196 -14.25 -7.01 2.78
CA ASN A 196 -13.16 -6.45 3.56
C ASN A 196 -12.28 -7.58 4.11
N ASP A 197 -10.99 -7.30 4.22
CA ASP A 197 -9.99 -8.23 4.73
C ASP A 197 -8.79 -7.42 5.24
N TYR A 198 -7.80 -8.11 5.79
CA TYR A 198 -6.54 -7.53 6.18
C TYR A 198 -5.44 -7.79 5.15
N VAL A 199 -4.44 -6.94 5.20
CA VAL A 199 -3.20 -7.07 4.46
C VAL A 199 -2.10 -7.30 5.49
N ASN A 200 -1.29 -8.33 5.24
CA ASN A 200 -0.12 -8.66 6.05
C ASN A 200 0.96 -9.19 5.10
N SER A 201 2.09 -8.50 5.01
CA SER A 201 3.19 -8.92 4.16
C SER A 201 4.53 -8.52 4.72
N GLU A 202 5.51 -9.38 4.47
CA GLU A 202 6.89 -9.23 4.87
C GLU A 202 7.78 -9.40 3.64
N PHE A 203 8.74 -8.49 3.50
CA PHE A 203 9.68 -8.47 2.39
C PHE A 203 11.10 -8.37 2.90
N LEU A 204 12.00 -9.08 2.25
CA LEU A 204 13.43 -8.91 2.45
C LEU A 204 13.94 -7.98 1.36
N ILE A 205 14.31 -6.77 1.76
CA ILE A 205 14.73 -5.70 0.85
C ILE A 205 16.25 -5.62 0.86
N PRO A 206 16.89 -5.80 -0.30
CA PRO A 206 18.34 -5.70 -0.41
C PRO A 206 18.83 -4.26 -0.19
N MET A 207 19.96 -4.12 0.49
CA MET A 207 20.60 -2.82 0.71
C MET A 207 21.13 -2.20 -0.57
N GLU A 208 21.32 -3.00 -1.62
CA GLU A 208 21.78 -2.54 -2.92
C GLU A 208 20.80 -1.56 -3.56
N TRP A 209 19.51 -1.63 -3.22
CA TRP A 209 18.49 -0.67 -3.65
C TRP A 209 18.79 0.78 -3.24
N PHE A 210 19.54 0.99 -2.15
CA PHE A 210 19.99 2.32 -1.72
C PHE A 210 21.32 2.75 -2.35
N ARG A 211 22.07 1.82 -2.94
CA ARG A 211 23.46 2.01 -3.36
C ARG A 211 23.60 2.11 -4.87
N THR A 212 22.69 1.50 -5.63
CA THR A 212 22.75 1.40 -7.09
C THR A 212 21.42 1.76 -7.75
N ASP A 213 21.36 1.54 -9.06
CA ASP A 213 20.12 1.68 -9.83
C ASP A 213 19.17 0.47 -9.69
N SER A 214 19.45 -0.52 -8.83
CA SER A 214 18.59 -1.70 -8.63
C SER A 214 17.15 -1.33 -8.25
N TRP A 215 16.95 -0.30 -7.42
CA TRP A 215 15.62 0.21 -7.12
C TRP A 215 14.87 0.74 -8.37
N LYS A 216 15.58 1.44 -9.26
CA LYS A 216 15.01 1.90 -10.53
C LYS A 216 14.71 0.70 -11.44
N ALA A 217 15.58 -0.30 -11.47
CA ALA A 217 15.34 -1.54 -12.21
C ALA A 217 14.09 -2.26 -11.70
N PHE A 218 13.90 -2.38 -10.39
CA PHE A 218 12.67 -2.91 -9.79
C PHE A 218 11.44 -2.12 -10.25
N GLY A 219 11.49 -0.79 -10.23
CA GLY A 219 10.41 0.07 -10.75
C GLY A 219 10.07 -0.23 -12.22
N ILE A 220 11.08 -0.42 -13.07
CA ILE A 220 10.89 -0.80 -14.48
C ILE A 220 10.24 -2.18 -14.61
N LEU A 221 10.67 -3.17 -13.83
CA LEU A 221 10.08 -4.51 -13.83
C LEU A 221 8.61 -4.46 -13.41
N MET A 222 8.28 -3.69 -12.37
CA MET A 222 6.91 -3.49 -11.91
C MET A 222 6.03 -2.83 -12.97
N ASP A 223 6.52 -1.77 -13.62
CA ASP A 223 5.82 -1.09 -14.72
C ASP A 223 5.52 -2.05 -15.89
N GLU A 224 6.43 -2.97 -16.18
CA GLU A 224 6.21 -3.99 -17.20
C GLU A 224 5.16 -5.03 -16.80
N ILE A 225 5.18 -5.52 -15.56
CA ILE A 225 4.17 -6.46 -15.05
C ILE A 225 2.78 -5.79 -15.06
N GLU A 226 2.67 -4.54 -14.62
CA GLU A 226 1.43 -3.76 -14.70
C GLU A 226 0.97 -3.56 -16.15
N ARG A 227 1.91 -3.33 -17.08
CA ARG A 227 1.60 -3.27 -18.51
C ARG A 227 1.03 -4.59 -19.01
N TYR A 228 1.58 -5.74 -18.60
CA TYR A 228 1.05 -7.06 -18.98
C TYR A 228 -0.38 -7.27 -18.48
N ALA A 229 -0.66 -6.93 -17.22
CA ALA A 229 -2.01 -6.95 -16.67
C ALA A 229 -2.96 -6.02 -17.46
N SER A 230 -2.50 -4.81 -17.83
CA SER A 230 -3.29 -3.87 -18.63
C SER A 230 -3.59 -4.38 -20.04
N ILE A 231 -2.64 -5.06 -20.68
CA ILE A 231 -2.83 -5.67 -22.00
C ILE A 231 -3.83 -6.82 -21.90
N LEU A 232 -3.68 -7.71 -20.90
CA LEU A 232 -4.63 -8.78 -20.62
C LEU A 232 -6.06 -8.24 -20.45
N TRP A 233 -6.23 -7.21 -19.61
CA TRP A 233 -7.52 -6.56 -19.39
C TRP A 233 -8.17 -6.10 -20.70
N LYS A 234 -7.38 -5.43 -21.56
CA LYS A 234 -7.86 -4.93 -22.87
C LYS A 234 -8.19 -6.06 -23.82
N SER A 235 -7.39 -7.12 -23.84
CA SER A 235 -7.60 -8.29 -24.69
C SER A 235 -8.89 -9.02 -24.34
N VAL A 236 -9.17 -9.26 -23.05
CA VAL A 236 -10.43 -9.89 -22.61
C VAL A 236 -11.62 -8.99 -22.94
N THR A 237 -11.52 -7.69 -22.66
CA THR A 237 -12.55 -6.71 -23.00
C THR A 237 -12.86 -6.69 -24.51
N ALA A 238 -11.83 -6.68 -25.34
CA ALA A 238 -11.98 -6.68 -26.79
C ALA A 238 -12.61 -7.97 -27.31
N PHE A 239 -12.24 -9.13 -26.74
CA PHE A 239 -12.82 -10.41 -27.10
C PHE A 239 -14.34 -10.44 -26.88
N TYR A 240 -14.80 -10.11 -25.67
CA TYR A 240 -16.23 -10.12 -25.35
C TYR A 240 -17.02 -9.06 -26.13
N SER A 241 -16.42 -7.90 -26.36
CA SER A 241 -16.99 -6.87 -27.24
C SER A 241 -17.24 -7.40 -28.66
N LYS A 242 -16.31 -8.17 -29.25
CA LYS A 242 -16.49 -8.80 -30.57
C LYS A 242 -17.51 -9.94 -30.56
N GLN A 243 -17.64 -10.65 -29.44
CA GLN A 243 -18.70 -11.64 -29.27
C GLN A 243 -20.10 -11.00 -29.14
N MET A 244 -20.18 -9.70 -28.87
CA MET A 244 -21.42 -8.98 -28.55
C MET A 244 -22.14 -9.59 -27.34
N VAL A 245 -21.36 -10.08 -26.38
CA VAL A 245 -21.87 -10.71 -25.15
C VAL A 245 -21.48 -9.82 -23.97
N ALA A 246 -22.37 -9.68 -23.00
CA ALA A 246 -22.05 -9.02 -21.76
C ALA A 246 -20.90 -9.74 -21.04
N GLU A 247 -20.02 -8.98 -20.42
CA GLU A 247 -18.85 -9.49 -19.74
C GLU A 247 -18.96 -9.23 -18.23
N PRO A 248 -19.82 -9.95 -17.49
CA PRO A 248 -19.94 -9.71 -16.06
C PRO A 248 -18.70 -10.26 -15.34
N GLY A 249 -17.68 -9.42 -15.18
CA GLY A 249 -16.54 -9.68 -14.31
C GLY A 249 -15.42 -10.56 -14.87
N GLN A 250 -15.42 -10.90 -16.17
CA GLN A 250 -14.44 -11.83 -16.75
C GLN A 250 -13.05 -11.19 -16.83
N ARG A 251 -12.90 -9.95 -17.29
CA ARG A 251 -11.64 -9.20 -17.26
C ARG A 251 -11.13 -8.98 -15.85
N GLU A 252 -12.00 -8.65 -14.90
CA GLU A 252 -11.60 -8.49 -13.49
C GLU A 252 -11.08 -9.82 -12.94
N SER A 253 -11.75 -10.93 -13.24
CA SER A 253 -11.33 -12.27 -12.83
C SER A 253 -10.04 -12.73 -13.51
N ALA A 254 -9.85 -12.43 -14.80
CA ALA A 254 -8.63 -12.75 -15.54
C ALA A 254 -7.41 -12.00 -15.00
N VAL A 255 -7.57 -10.70 -14.72
CA VAL A 255 -6.52 -9.89 -14.11
C VAL A 255 -6.25 -10.32 -12.68
N ARG A 256 -7.29 -10.67 -11.90
CA ARG A 256 -7.12 -11.22 -10.55
C ARG A 256 -6.29 -12.50 -10.59
N LEU A 257 -6.64 -13.45 -11.46
CA LEU A 257 -5.88 -14.71 -11.62
C LEU A 257 -4.44 -14.47 -12.06
N PHE A 258 -4.19 -13.48 -12.93
CA PHE A 258 -2.83 -13.11 -13.30
C PHE A 258 -2.01 -12.67 -12.08
N TRP A 259 -2.57 -11.82 -11.22
CA TRP A 259 -1.89 -11.38 -10.00
C TRP A 259 -1.74 -12.50 -8.97
N GLU A 260 -2.75 -13.34 -8.77
CA GLU A 260 -2.65 -14.54 -7.92
C GLU A 260 -1.48 -15.44 -8.35
N ARG A 261 -1.23 -15.58 -9.66
CA ARG A 261 -0.10 -16.37 -10.21
C ARG A 261 1.24 -15.63 -10.14
N MET A 262 1.23 -14.31 -10.04
CA MET A 262 2.43 -13.50 -9.83
C MET A 262 2.84 -13.43 -8.37
N GLU A 263 1.90 -13.60 -7.43
CA GLU A 263 2.16 -13.48 -5.98
C GLU A 263 3.33 -14.36 -5.50
N PRO A 264 3.44 -15.65 -5.87
CA PRO A 264 4.57 -16.49 -5.44
C PRO A 264 5.93 -16.05 -6.04
N GLN A 265 5.93 -15.17 -7.04
CA GLN A 265 7.12 -14.66 -7.69
C GLN A 265 7.59 -13.32 -7.10
N ALA A 266 6.90 -12.76 -6.09
CA ALA A 266 7.20 -11.43 -5.55
C ALA A 266 8.68 -11.26 -5.15
N GLN A 267 9.23 -12.18 -4.36
CA GLN A 267 10.64 -12.13 -3.96
C GLN A 267 11.59 -12.28 -5.16
N SER A 268 11.27 -13.16 -6.12
CA SER A 268 12.09 -13.30 -7.33
C SER A 268 12.10 -12.04 -8.21
N VAL A 269 11.03 -11.23 -8.20
CA VAL A 269 11.01 -9.93 -8.89
C VAL A 269 11.93 -8.92 -8.20
N ILE A 270 12.00 -8.95 -6.86
CA ILE A 270 12.93 -8.14 -6.07
C ILE A 270 14.38 -8.53 -6.41
N GLU A 271 14.70 -9.82 -6.35
CA GLU A 271 16.04 -10.34 -6.67
C GLU A 271 16.45 -10.05 -8.11
N LEU A 272 15.53 -10.18 -9.07
CA LEU A 272 15.79 -9.90 -10.48
C LEU A 272 16.17 -8.43 -10.75
N SER A 273 15.83 -7.51 -9.84
CA SER A 273 16.22 -6.10 -9.97
C SER A 273 17.72 -5.86 -9.79
N GLU A 274 18.44 -6.83 -9.22
CA GLU A 274 19.90 -6.84 -9.08
C GLU A 274 20.61 -7.65 -10.17
N GLU A 275 19.85 -8.37 -10.99
CA GLU A 275 20.41 -9.17 -12.05
C GLU A 275 21.06 -8.29 -13.13
N THR A 276 22.30 -8.63 -13.46
CA THR A 276 23.10 -7.94 -14.46
C THR A 276 23.04 -8.61 -15.82
N ASP A 277 22.69 -9.90 -15.89
CA ASP A 277 22.49 -10.64 -17.14
C ASP A 277 21.14 -10.29 -17.80
N PRO A 278 21.15 -9.58 -18.95
CA PRO A 278 19.93 -9.21 -19.65
C PRO A 278 19.13 -10.42 -20.15
N GLU A 279 19.77 -11.57 -20.38
CA GLU A 279 19.08 -12.78 -20.85
C GLU A 279 18.19 -13.38 -19.77
N VAL A 280 18.68 -13.42 -18.52
CA VAL A 280 17.89 -13.88 -17.35
C VAL A 280 16.67 -12.99 -17.15
N VAL A 281 16.87 -11.67 -17.18
CA VAL A 281 15.80 -10.67 -17.08
C VAL A 281 14.77 -10.83 -18.20
N GLU A 282 15.21 -11.00 -19.44
CA GLU A 282 14.30 -11.18 -20.58
C GLU A 282 13.54 -12.51 -20.53
N ASN A 283 14.17 -13.58 -20.01
CA ASN A 283 13.51 -14.87 -19.82
C ASN A 283 12.41 -14.81 -18.76
N ALA A 284 12.62 -14.06 -17.67
CA ALA A 284 11.57 -13.78 -16.68
C ALA A 284 10.42 -12.98 -17.30
N LYS A 285 10.72 -11.93 -18.09
CA LYS A 285 9.68 -11.15 -18.79
C LYS A 285 8.83 -12.02 -19.71
N LYS A 286 9.46 -12.93 -20.46
CA LYS A 286 8.76 -13.92 -21.31
C LYS A 286 7.89 -14.86 -20.49
N SER A 287 8.31 -15.26 -19.29
CA SER A 287 7.50 -16.11 -18.41
C SER A 287 6.23 -15.37 -17.95
N TRP A 288 6.34 -14.09 -17.58
CA TRP A 288 5.18 -13.26 -17.19
C TRP A 288 4.22 -13.01 -18.36
N GLN A 289 4.75 -12.80 -19.56
CA GLN A 289 3.92 -12.73 -20.77
C GLN A 289 3.15 -14.03 -21.02
N LYS A 290 3.82 -15.19 -20.86
CA LYS A 290 3.16 -16.50 -20.98
C LYS A 290 2.06 -16.68 -19.92
N LEU A 291 2.26 -16.20 -18.69
CA LEU A 291 1.24 -16.20 -17.65
C LEU A 291 0.01 -15.36 -18.05
N ALA A 292 0.22 -14.15 -18.57
CA ALA A 292 -0.87 -13.31 -19.06
C ALA A 292 -1.64 -13.99 -20.22
N VAL A 293 -0.94 -14.63 -21.17
CA VAL A 293 -1.58 -15.41 -22.26
C VAL A 293 -2.34 -16.61 -21.72
N SER A 294 -1.82 -17.29 -20.71
CA SER A 294 -2.51 -18.40 -20.05
C SER A 294 -3.81 -17.94 -19.38
N CYS A 295 -3.80 -16.78 -18.72
CA CYS A 295 -5.03 -16.22 -18.15
C CYS A 295 -6.04 -15.86 -19.24
N TYR A 296 -5.60 -15.25 -20.35
CA TYR A 296 -6.47 -15.00 -21.51
C TYR A 296 -7.12 -16.28 -22.05
N ARG A 297 -6.34 -17.37 -22.17
CA ARG A 297 -6.85 -18.69 -22.62
C ARG A 297 -7.96 -19.24 -21.74
N GLU A 298 -7.85 -19.03 -20.43
CA GLU A 298 -8.79 -19.57 -19.45
C GLU A 298 -10.13 -18.81 -19.47
N PHE A 299 -10.07 -17.49 -19.73
CA PHE A 299 -11.23 -16.61 -19.70
C PHE A 299 -11.83 -16.30 -21.08
N CYS A 300 -11.18 -16.67 -22.19
CA CYS A 300 -11.68 -16.43 -23.55
C CYS A 300 -11.89 -17.76 -24.30
N PRO A 301 -13.14 -18.25 -24.45
CA PRO A 301 -13.41 -19.52 -25.12
C PRO A 301 -13.06 -19.47 -26.61
N CYS A 302 -12.61 -20.61 -27.16
CA CYS A 302 -12.18 -20.75 -28.56
C CYS A 302 -12.85 -21.94 -29.27
N VAL A 303 -14.11 -22.24 -28.97
CA VAL A 303 -14.79 -23.46 -29.42
C VAL A 303 -15.45 -23.29 -30.80
N THR A 304 -16.14 -22.17 -31.03
CA THR A 304 -16.84 -21.92 -32.30
C THR A 304 -15.96 -21.17 -33.31
N PRO A 305 -16.21 -21.25 -34.63
CA PRO A 305 -15.45 -20.46 -35.62
C PRO A 305 -15.45 -18.95 -35.34
N ARG A 306 -16.60 -18.40 -34.90
CA ARG A 306 -16.73 -17.00 -34.49
C ARG A 306 -15.88 -16.68 -33.25
N GLN A 307 -15.82 -17.60 -32.30
CA GLN A 307 -14.95 -17.47 -31.13
C GLN A 307 -13.48 -17.56 -31.50
N MET A 308 -13.07 -18.52 -32.34
CA MET A 308 -11.68 -18.65 -32.81
C MET A 308 -11.19 -17.38 -33.52
N GLN A 309 -12.02 -16.81 -34.40
CA GLN A 309 -11.67 -15.58 -35.11
C GLN A 309 -11.46 -14.41 -34.14
N ALA A 310 -12.37 -14.20 -33.19
CA ALA A 310 -12.22 -13.15 -32.18
C ALA A 310 -11.04 -13.44 -31.24
N TYR A 311 -10.86 -14.70 -30.86
CA TYR A 311 -9.81 -15.16 -29.96
C TYR A 311 -8.42 -14.83 -30.50
N VAL A 312 -8.16 -15.11 -31.78
CA VAL A 312 -6.89 -14.78 -32.44
C VAL A 312 -6.73 -13.27 -32.60
N GLN A 313 -7.79 -12.55 -33.00
CA GLN A 313 -7.73 -11.10 -33.21
C GLN A 313 -7.52 -10.29 -31.93
N CYS A 314 -7.96 -10.80 -30.78
CA CYS A 314 -7.88 -10.13 -29.49
C CYS A 314 -6.75 -10.67 -28.59
N MET A 315 -5.95 -11.61 -29.09
CA MET A 315 -4.86 -12.23 -28.32
C MET A 315 -3.88 -11.15 -27.79
N PRO A 316 -3.44 -11.26 -26.52
CA PRO A 316 -2.47 -10.32 -25.95
C PRO A 316 -1.20 -10.20 -26.82
N ASN A 317 -0.88 -8.98 -27.24
CA ASN A 317 0.35 -8.67 -27.94
C ASN A 317 1.25 -7.78 -27.08
N PHE A 318 2.43 -8.28 -26.73
CA PHE A 318 3.38 -7.59 -25.86
C PHE A 318 4.51 -6.87 -26.61
N SER A 319 4.61 -7.06 -27.93
CA SER A 319 5.64 -6.49 -28.80
C SER A 319 5.46 -5.00 -29.07
N GLU A 320 4.24 -4.46 -28.93
CA GLU A 320 3.98 -3.04 -29.12
C GLU A 320 4.49 -2.23 -27.91
N LYS A 321 5.70 -1.67 -28.05
CA LYS A 321 6.11 -0.53 -27.22
C LYS A 321 5.25 0.66 -27.66
N LYS A 322 4.45 1.22 -26.74
CA LYS A 322 3.80 2.52 -26.99
C LYS A 322 4.92 3.53 -27.28
N GLU A 323 4.94 4.06 -28.49
CA GLU A 323 5.64 5.32 -28.74
C GLU A 323 5.05 6.36 -27.78
N THR A 324 5.84 6.79 -26.81
CA THR A 324 5.49 7.89 -25.92
C THR A 324 5.13 9.09 -26.78
N LYS A 325 3.98 9.73 -26.51
CA LYS A 325 3.43 10.87 -27.27
C LYS A 325 4.37 12.07 -27.44
N GLU A 326 5.58 12.04 -26.88
CA GLU A 326 6.61 13.06 -27.07
C GLU A 326 7.30 13.04 -28.45
N LYS A 327 7.38 11.90 -29.15
CA LYS A 327 8.00 11.87 -30.49
C LYS A 327 7.12 12.48 -31.58
N LYS A 328 5.79 12.29 -31.53
CA LYS A 328 4.87 12.88 -32.52
C LYS A 328 4.73 14.40 -32.46
N LYS A 329 5.18 15.05 -31.37
CA LYS A 329 5.20 16.52 -31.27
C LYS A 329 6.47 17.15 -31.87
N LYS A 330 7.54 16.37 -32.05
CA LYS A 330 8.79 16.83 -32.69
C LYS A 330 8.83 16.61 -34.20
N GLU A 331 8.05 15.67 -34.73
CA GLU A 331 7.98 15.39 -36.18
C GLU A 331 6.86 16.13 -36.91
N GLY A 332 5.94 16.79 -36.19
CA GLY A 332 4.90 17.67 -36.76
C GLY A 332 5.29 19.15 -36.88
N LYS A 333 6.57 19.49 -36.68
CA LYS A 333 7.15 20.80 -36.97
C LYS A 333 8.39 20.62 -37.85
N LYS A 334 8.16 20.33 -39.12
CA LYS A 334 9.10 20.67 -40.20
C LYS A 334 8.30 21.25 -41.35
#